data_AF-A0A916R558-F1
#
_entry.id   AF-A0A916R558-F1
#
_cell.length_a   1.000
_cell.length_b   1.000
_cell.length_c   1.000
_cell.angle_alpha   90.00
_cell.angle_beta   90.00
_cell.angle_gamma   90.00
#
_symmetry.space_group_name_H-M   'P 1'
#
loop_
_entity.id
_entity.type
_entity.pdbx_description
1 polymer ?
#
loop_
_entity_poly.entity_id
_entity_poly.type
_entity_poly.pdbx_seq_one_letter_code
_entity_poly.pdbx_strand_id
1 'polypeptide(L)'
;MHRIKVILALAILIFFSTIESAIAHHPMDGKTPSNLWEGFLSGVGHPVIGIDHLAFVVAVGLIAVGIPNGISIIASFLATVILGTGIHLLSIDLPLTEIAIALSVLVFGTMLALKQKLSVQFLSIFAAIAGIFHGYAYGEAIIGAEMTP
;
A
#
# COMPACT_ATOMS: atom_id res chain seq x y z
N MET A 1 -12.52 25.97 -16.01
CA MET A 1 -12.01 25.04 -14.98
C MET A 1 -12.72 23.68 -14.94
N HIS A 2 -14.05 23.59 -15.15
CA HIS A 2 -14.79 22.33 -15.01
C HIS A 2 -14.43 21.27 -16.07
N ARG A 3 -14.25 21.68 -17.34
CA ARG A 3 -13.89 20.75 -18.45
C ARG A 3 -12.49 20.14 -18.31
N ILE A 4 -11.54 20.88 -17.75
CA ILE A 4 -10.17 20.39 -17.50
C ILE A 4 -10.17 19.29 -16.44
N LYS A 5 -10.99 19.42 -15.40
CA LYS A 5 -11.14 18.39 -14.35
C LYS A 5 -11.73 17.08 -14.90
N VAL A 6 -12.69 17.18 -15.81
CA VAL A 6 -13.33 16.02 -16.46
C VAL A 6 -12.37 15.29 -17.39
N ILE A 7 -11.57 16.03 -18.17
CA ILE A 7 -10.55 15.45 -19.05
C ILE A 7 -9.46 14.75 -18.23
N LEU A 8 -9.04 15.35 -17.11
CA LEU A 8 -8.07 14.71 -16.21
C LEU A 8 -8.63 13.42 -15.59
N ALA A 9 -9.89 13.44 -15.14
CA ALA A 9 -10.55 12.27 -14.56
C ALA A 9 -10.70 11.12 -15.57
N LEU A 10 -11.05 11.43 -16.82
CA LEU A 10 -11.14 10.45 -17.91
C LEU A 10 -9.76 9.89 -18.29
N ALA A 11 -8.73 10.73 -18.37
CA ALA A 11 -7.36 10.29 -18.67
C ALA A 11 -6.81 9.36 -17.57
N ILE A 12 -7.13 9.65 -16.30
CA ILE A 12 -6.79 8.81 -15.15
C ILE A 12 -7.52 7.46 -15.25
N LEU A 13 -8.83 7.47 -15.50
CA LEU A 13 -9.64 6.24 -15.68
C LEU A 13 -9.13 5.35 -16.81
N ILE A 14 -8.73 5.94 -17.94
CA ILE A 14 -8.17 5.21 -19.09
C ILE A 14 -6.79 4.64 -18.73
N PHE A 15 -5.94 5.39 -18.04
CA PHE A 15 -4.62 4.92 -17.61
C PHE A 15 -4.71 3.75 -16.61
N PHE A 16 -5.68 3.76 -15.70
CA PHE A 16 -5.92 2.65 -14.77
C PHE A 16 -6.49 1.40 -15.45
N SER A 17 -7.19 1.56 -16.58
CA SER A 17 -7.74 0.42 -17.34
C SER A 17 -6.70 -0.37 -18.14
N THR A 18 -5.45 0.10 -18.21
CA THR A 18 -4.36 -0.54 -18.98
C THR A 18 -3.25 -1.13 -18.10
N ILE A 19 -3.48 -1.30 -16.80
CA ILE A 19 -2.48 -1.89 -15.91
C ILE A 19 -2.50 -3.40 -16.11
N GLU A 20 -1.60 -3.90 -16.96
CA GLU A 20 -1.25 -5.33 -16.99
C GLU A 20 -0.45 -5.68 -15.74
N SER A 21 -0.73 -6.84 -15.15
CA SER A 21 0.03 -7.36 -14.01
C SER A 21 1.48 -7.60 -14.45
N ALA A 22 2.43 -6.93 -13.82
CA ALA A 22 3.84 -7.09 -14.12
C ALA A 22 4.27 -8.52 -13.75
N ILE A 23 4.77 -9.29 -14.72
CA ILE A 23 5.43 -10.57 -14.46
C ILE A 23 6.73 -10.27 -13.71
N ALA A 24 6.66 -10.33 -12.37
CA ALA A 24 7.83 -10.36 -11.53
C ALA A 24 8.35 -11.80 -11.48
N HIS A 25 9.65 -12.00 -11.76
CA HIS A 25 10.30 -13.25 -11.38
C HIS A 25 10.39 -13.28 -9.85
N HIS A 26 10.15 -14.44 -9.22
CA HIS A 26 10.46 -14.60 -7.81
C HIS A 26 12.00 -14.58 -7.63
N PRO A 27 12.59 -13.73 -6.75
CA PRO A 27 14.02 -13.70 -6.41
C PRO A 27 14.52 -15.02 -5.81
N MET A 28 13.61 -15.93 -5.44
CA MET A 28 13.91 -17.25 -4.89
C MET A 28 13.55 -18.39 -5.85
N ASP A 29 13.30 -18.13 -7.14
CA ASP A 29 12.87 -19.14 -8.12
C ASP A 29 11.66 -19.96 -7.64
N GLY A 30 10.71 -19.32 -6.95
CA GLY A 30 9.53 -19.97 -6.39
C GLY A 30 9.76 -20.79 -5.10
N LYS A 31 10.96 -20.75 -4.52
CA LYS A 31 11.24 -21.45 -3.24
C LYS A 31 10.68 -20.65 -2.06
N THR A 32 9.96 -21.35 -1.17
CA THR A 32 9.55 -20.81 0.13
C THR A 32 10.77 -20.51 1.01
N PRO A 33 10.87 -19.32 1.62
CA PRO A 33 11.93 -18.99 2.57
C PRO A 33 11.96 -19.99 3.74
N SER A 34 13.16 -20.45 4.11
CA SER A 34 13.35 -21.44 5.20
C SER A 34 13.69 -20.82 6.56
N ASN A 35 14.05 -19.53 6.57
CA ASN A 35 14.43 -18.80 7.77
C ASN A 35 14.09 -17.30 7.64
N LEU A 36 14.22 -16.57 8.75
CA LEU A 36 13.91 -15.14 8.81
C LEU A 36 14.73 -14.28 7.84
N TRP A 37 15.99 -14.65 7.61
CA TRP A 37 16.87 -13.89 6.73
C TRP A 37 16.49 -14.05 5.26
N GLU A 38 16.18 -15.28 4.85
CA GLU A 38 15.59 -15.56 3.54
C GLU A 38 14.23 -14.89 3.36
N GLY A 39 13.39 -14.87 4.41
CA GLY A 39 12.10 -14.17 4.38
C GLY A 39 12.27 -12.66 4.20
N PHE A 40 13.20 -12.06 4.93
CA PHE A 40 13.54 -10.65 4.80
C PHE A 40 14.10 -10.31 3.41
N LEU A 41 15.05 -11.11 2.91
CA LEU A 41 15.64 -10.92 1.58
C LEU A 41 14.62 -11.15 0.46
N SER A 42 13.70 -12.11 0.62
CA SER A 42 12.59 -12.32 -0.31
C SER A 42 11.68 -11.08 -0.36
N GLY A 43 11.36 -10.50 0.80
CA GLY A 43 10.58 -9.27 0.90
C GLY A 43 11.30 -8.02 0.38
N VAL A 44 12.64 -7.94 0.45
CA VAL A 44 13.41 -6.82 -0.12
C VAL A 44 13.68 -7.01 -1.62
N GLY A 45 13.85 -8.25 -2.07
CA GLY A 45 14.26 -8.60 -3.44
C GLY A 45 13.13 -8.54 -4.47
N HIS A 46 11.87 -8.53 -4.03
CA HIS A 46 10.74 -8.23 -4.90
C HIS A 46 10.40 -6.74 -4.86
N PRO A 47 9.83 -6.19 -5.95
CA PRO A 47 8.86 -5.13 -5.79
C PRO A 47 7.64 -5.73 -5.08
N VAL A 48 7.69 -5.87 -3.75
CA VAL A 48 6.56 -6.29 -2.88
C VAL A 48 5.40 -5.30 -2.96
N ILE A 49 5.66 -4.12 -3.51
CA ILE A 49 4.73 -3.02 -3.55
C ILE A 49 4.43 -2.71 -5.01
N GLY A 50 3.15 -2.82 -5.37
CA GLY A 50 2.64 -2.15 -6.56
C GLY A 50 3.03 -0.67 -6.52
N ILE A 51 3.09 -0.04 -7.69
CA ILE A 51 3.46 1.38 -7.79
C ILE A 51 2.54 2.29 -6.95
N ASP A 52 1.30 1.86 -6.73
CA ASP A 52 0.31 2.45 -5.85
C ASP A 52 0.70 2.39 -4.37
N HIS A 53 1.16 1.22 -3.89
CA HIS A 53 1.65 1.04 -2.53
C HIS A 53 2.93 1.85 -2.29
N LEU A 54 3.87 1.83 -3.24
CA LEU A 54 5.07 2.67 -3.16
C LEU A 54 4.71 4.16 -3.11
N ALA A 55 3.81 4.61 -3.99
CA ALA A 55 3.36 5.99 -3.99
C ALA A 55 2.73 6.39 -2.64
N PHE A 56 1.94 5.49 -2.04
CA PHE A 56 1.38 5.70 -0.69
C PHE A 56 2.47 5.83 0.37
N VAL A 57 3.42 4.89 0.43
CA VAL A 57 4.51 4.88 1.43
C VAL A 57 5.35 6.16 1.33
N VAL A 58 5.69 6.57 0.11
CA VAL A 58 6.41 7.84 -0.13
C VAL A 58 5.56 9.02 0.33
N ALA A 59 4.26 9.06 0.01
CA ALA A 59 3.39 10.15 0.41
C ALA A 59 3.28 10.27 1.95
N VAL A 60 3.06 9.15 2.64
CA VAL A 60 3.02 9.09 4.11
C VAL A 60 4.35 9.52 4.72
N GLY A 61 5.48 9.05 4.18
CA GLY A 61 6.81 9.41 4.65
C GLY A 61 7.09 10.91 4.52
N LEU A 62 6.76 11.50 3.37
CA LEU A 62 6.93 12.93 3.13
C LEU A 62 6.03 13.79 4.04
N ILE A 63 4.78 13.37 4.24
CA ILE A 63 3.85 14.03 5.18
C ILE A 63 4.40 13.94 6.62
N ALA A 64 4.88 12.76 7.04
CA ALA A 64 5.38 12.53 8.38
C ALA A 64 6.61 13.39 8.72
N VAL A 65 7.55 13.55 7.78
CA VAL A 65 8.74 14.42 7.99
C VAL A 65 8.35 15.89 8.17
N GLY A 66 7.25 16.32 7.57
CA GLY A 66 6.78 17.71 7.64
C GLY A 66 6.00 18.08 8.91
N ILE A 67 5.73 17.14 9.82
CA ILE A 67 4.82 17.34 10.96
C ILE A 67 5.49 16.91 12.29
N PRO A 68 5.38 17.71 13.37
CA PRO A 68 5.82 17.29 14.70
C PRO A 68 5.17 15.96 15.12
N ASN A 69 5.99 15.04 15.66
CA ASN A 69 5.54 13.68 16.02
C ASN A 69 5.02 12.84 14.84
N GLY A 70 5.42 13.15 13.60
CA GLY A 70 5.03 12.39 12.40
C GLY A 70 5.45 10.92 12.41
N ILE A 71 6.41 10.53 13.27
CA ILE A 71 6.76 9.12 13.51
C ILE A 71 5.54 8.28 13.94
N SER A 72 4.56 8.89 14.61
CA SER A 72 3.34 8.19 15.01
C SER A 72 2.48 7.77 13.81
N ILE A 73 2.51 8.52 12.71
CA ILE A 73 1.81 8.17 11.46
C ILE A 73 2.44 6.91 10.88
N ILE A 74 3.78 6.90 10.78
CA ILE A 74 4.54 5.75 10.27
C ILE A 74 4.34 4.53 11.16
N ALA A 75 4.45 4.69 12.49
CA ALA A 75 4.27 3.60 13.44
C ALA A 75 2.86 2.99 13.36
N SER A 76 1.82 3.82 13.23
CA SER A 76 0.44 3.36 13.09
C SER A 76 0.20 2.57 11.80
N PHE A 77 0.78 3.02 10.69
CA PHE A 77 0.76 2.31 9.42
C PHE A 77 1.48 0.96 9.53
N LEU A 78 2.72 0.93 10.02
CA LEU A 78 3.49 -0.31 10.12
C LEU A 78 2.84 -1.35 11.05
N ALA A 79 2.29 -0.90 12.19
CA ALA A 79 1.60 -1.79 13.11
C ALA A 79 0.39 -2.48 12.46
N THR A 80 -0.38 -1.74 11.66
CA THR A 80 -1.57 -2.27 10.98
C THR A 80 -1.25 -3.00 9.69
N VAL A 81 -0.12 -2.72 9.04
CA VAL A 81 0.42 -3.56 7.96
C VAL A 81 0.64 -4.98 8.45
N ILE A 82 1.29 -5.15 9.60
CA ILE A 82 1.50 -6.48 10.20
C ILE A 82 0.16 -7.18 10.46
N LEU A 83 -0.84 -6.45 10.95
CA LEU A 83 -2.19 -7.00 11.17
C LEU A 83 -2.86 -7.41 9.86
N GLY A 84 -2.81 -6.55 8.83
CA GLY A 84 -3.35 -6.83 7.50
C GLY A 84 -2.74 -8.09 6.89
N THR A 85 -1.42 -8.21 6.93
CA THR A 85 -0.71 -9.42 6.47
C THR A 85 -1.14 -10.65 7.27
N GLY A 86 -1.32 -10.51 8.59
CA GLY A 86 -1.86 -11.59 9.42
C GLY A 86 -3.27 -12.04 9.03
N ILE A 87 -4.16 -11.10 8.68
CA ILE A 87 -5.52 -11.41 8.19
C ILE A 87 -5.44 -12.27 6.92
N HIS A 88 -4.60 -11.87 5.96
CA HIS A 88 -4.36 -12.63 4.73
C HIS A 88 -3.87 -14.05 5.00
N LEU A 89 -2.86 -14.19 5.87
CA LEU A 89 -2.29 -15.49 6.25
C LEU A 89 -3.27 -16.41 6.99
N LEU A 90 -4.33 -15.86 7.59
CA LEU A 90 -5.41 -16.63 8.19
C LEU A 90 -6.49 -17.03 7.17
N SER A 91 -6.29 -16.70 5.89
CA SER A 91 -7.25 -16.93 4.80
C SER A 91 -8.61 -16.29 5.07
N ILE A 92 -8.62 -15.14 5.75
CA ILE A 92 -9.84 -14.37 6.00
C ILE A 92 -10.00 -13.36 4.86
N ASP A 93 -11.04 -13.51 4.05
CA ASP A 93 -11.31 -12.57 2.95
C ASP A 93 -11.50 -11.14 3.46
N LEU A 94 -10.70 -10.21 2.94
CA LEU A 94 -10.87 -8.77 3.15
C LEU A 94 -11.40 -8.11 1.87
N PRO A 95 -12.72 -7.86 1.76
CA PRO A 95 -13.30 -7.31 0.53
C PRO A 95 -12.89 -5.86 0.29
N LEU A 96 -12.98 -5.43 -0.97
CA LEU A 96 -12.74 -4.05 -1.42
C LEU A 96 -11.30 -3.54 -1.19
N THR A 97 -10.33 -4.45 -1.05
CA THR A 97 -8.91 -4.15 -0.81
C THR A 97 -8.33 -3.18 -1.83
N GLU A 98 -8.49 -3.48 -3.13
CA GLU A 98 -7.99 -2.62 -4.21
C GLU A 98 -8.60 -1.21 -4.17
N ILE A 99 -9.91 -1.11 -3.90
CA ILE A 99 -10.62 0.18 -3.80
C ILE A 99 -10.10 0.97 -2.59
N ALA A 100 -9.89 0.32 -1.45
CA ALA A 100 -9.36 0.96 -0.25
C ALA A 100 -7.93 1.47 -0.47
N ILE A 101 -7.08 0.68 -1.13
CA ILE A 101 -5.72 1.08 -1.51
C ILE A 101 -5.76 2.28 -2.45
N ALA A 102 -6.53 2.22 -3.54
CA ALA A 102 -6.65 3.32 -4.51
C ALA A 102 -7.14 4.62 -3.85
N LEU A 103 -8.15 4.54 -2.98
CA LEU A 103 -8.66 5.70 -2.23
C LEU A 103 -7.59 6.25 -1.27
N SER A 104 -6.84 5.38 -0.59
CA SER A 104 -5.78 5.81 0.33
C SER A 104 -4.66 6.59 -0.40
N VAL A 105 -4.26 6.11 -1.58
CA VAL A 105 -3.28 6.78 -2.46
C VAL A 105 -3.81 8.15 -2.90
N LEU A 106 -5.07 8.20 -3.36
CA LEU A 106 -5.69 9.45 -3.77
C LEU A 106 -5.76 10.46 -2.62
N VAL A 107 -6.18 10.02 -1.43
CA VAL A 107 -6.29 10.88 -0.24
C VAL A 107 -4.91 11.40 0.18
N PHE A 108 -3.93 10.53 0.46
CA PHE A 108 -2.62 10.99 0.92
C PHE A 108 -1.85 11.74 -0.17
N GLY A 109 -1.97 11.33 -1.43
CA GLY A 109 -1.38 12.02 -2.57
C GLY A 109 -1.94 13.43 -2.76
N THR A 110 -3.27 13.60 -2.68
CA THR A 110 -3.90 14.93 -2.76
C THR A 110 -3.56 15.81 -1.57
N MET A 111 -3.53 15.25 -0.36
CA MET A 111 -3.11 15.99 0.84
C MET A 111 -1.67 16.49 0.74
N LEU A 112 -0.75 15.65 0.25
CA LEU A 112 0.63 16.03 0.00
C LEU A 112 0.73 17.12 -1.09
N ALA A 113 0.05 16.94 -2.23
CA ALA A 113 0.08 17.88 -3.35
C ALA A 113 -0.49 19.26 -3.00
N LEU A 114 -1.56 19.29 -2.20
CA LEU A 114 -2.22 20.52 -1.75
C LEU A 114 -1.59 21.10 -0.47
N LYS A 115 -0.56 20.44 0.09
CA LYS A 115 0.09 20.82 1.36
C LYS A 115 -0.90 21.01 2.51
N GLN A 116 -1.92 20.15 2.59
CA GLN A 116 -2.92 20.23 3.63
C GLN A 116 -2.30 19.93 5.00
N LYS A 117 -2.67 20.72 6.01
CA LYS A 117 -2.23 20.53 7.39
C LYS A 117 -3.37 19.92 8.20
N LEU A 118 -3.38 18.60 8.32
CA LEU A 118 -4.26 17.90 9.27
C LEU A 118 -3.50 17.59 10.57
N SER A 119 -4.25 17.30 11.63
CA SER A 119 -3.62 16.89 12.88
C SER A 119 -2.92 15.53 12.71
N VAL A 120 -1.82 15.35 13.42
CA VAL A 120 -1.07 14.08 13.43
C VAL A 120 -1.98 12.90 13.81
N GLN A 121 -2.94 13.12 14.69
CA GLN A 121 -3.87 12.10 15.15
C GLN A 121 -4.82 11.63 14.04
N PHE A 122 -5.36 12.57 13.23
CA PHE A 122 -6.14 12.21 12.06
C PHE A 122 -5.31 11.44 11.03
N LEU A 123 -4.09 11.90 10.77
CA LEU A 123 -3.18 11.25 9.83
C LEU A 123 -2.82 9.83 10.28
N SER A 124 -2.53 9.62 11.56
CA SER A 124 -2.23 8.29 12.11
C SER A 124 -3.44 7.34 12.04
N ILE A 125 -4.65 7.82 12.29
CA ILE A 125 -5.86 6.98 12.15
C ILE A 125 -6.06 6.56 10.69
N PHE A 126 -5.96 7.49 9.75
CA PHE A 126 -6.11 7.17 8.32
C PHE A 126 -4.97 6.27 7.80
N ALA A 127 -3.74 6.51 8.25
CA ALA A 127 -2.60 5.67 7.93
C ALA A 127 -2.76 4.25 8.51
N ALA A 128 -3.32 4.12 9.71
CA ALA A 128 -3.65 2.82 10.31
C ALA A 128 -4.71 2.06 9.50
N ILE A 129 -5.79 2.73 9.09
CA ILE A 129 -6.82 2.10 8.25
C ILE A 129 -6.21 1.64 6.93
N ALA A 130 -5.45 2.50 6.25
CA ALA A 130 -4.76 2.15 5.02
C ALA A 130 -3.79 0.98 5.23
N GLY A 131 -3.06 0.96 6.35
CA GLY A 131 -2.11 -0.10 6.67
C GLY A 131 -2.72 -1.49 6.71
N ILE A 132 -3.97 -1.65 7.17
CA ILE A 132 -4.67 -2.94 7.13
C ILE A 132 -4.79 -3.45 5.69
N PHE A 133 -5.25 -2.62 4.76
CA PHE A 133 -5.48 -3.03 3.36
C PHE A 133 -4.17 -3.22 2.58
N HIS A 134 -3.20 -2.33 2.77
CA HIS A 134 -1.86 -2.47 2.18
C HIS A 134 -1.17 -3.73 2.72
N GLY A 135 -1.25 -3.97 4.02
CA GLY A 135 -0.68 -5.16 4.65
C GLY A 135 -1.34 -6.46 4.18
N TYR A 136 -2.66 -6.46 3.97
CA TYR A 136 -3.37 -7.59 3.39
C TYR A 136 -2.84 -7.91 1.99
N ALA A 137 -2.74 -6.90 1.12
CA ALA A 137 -2.20 -7.07 -0.23
C ALA A 137 -0.73 -7.53 -0.24
N TYR A 138 0.08 -7.12 0.74
CA TYR A 138 1.45 -7.65 0.89
C TYR A 138 1.48 -9.15 1.21
N GLY A 139 0.42 -9.68 1.83
CA GLY A 139 0.26 -11.12 2.09
C GLY A 139 0.22 -11.95 0.81
N GLU A 140 -0.37 -11.44 -0.26
CA GLU A 140 -0.44 -12.11 -1.58
C GLU A 140 0.95 -12.37 -2.19
N ALA A 141 1.94 -11.52 -1.88
CA ALA A 141 3.31 -11.69 -2.37
C ALA A 141 4.10 -12.79 -1.63
N ILE A 142 3.53 -13.36 -0.56
CA ILE A 142 4.17 -14.44 0.21
C ILE A 142 3.94 -15.76 -0.54
N ILE A 143 5.03 -16.39 -0.99
CA ILE A 143 4.99 -17.70 -1.66
C ILE A 143 4.23 -18.71 -0.79
N GLY A 144 3.20 -19.34 -1.35
CA GLY A 144 2.38 -20.34 -0.68
C GLY A 144 1.28 -19.78 0.24
N ALA A 145 1.07 -18.46 0.26
CA ALA A 145 -0.04 -17.80 0.93
C ALA A 145 -1.23 -17.50 -0.01
N GLU A 146 -1.24 -18.12 -1.19
CA GLU A 146 -2.29 -17.95 -2.19
C GLU A 146 -3.63 -18.48 -1.64
N MET A 147 -4.68 -17.66 -1.68
CA MET A 147 -5.99 -18.06 -1.16
C MET A 147 -6.74 -19.03 -2.08
N THR A 148 -6.32 -19.11 -3.35
CA THR A 148 -6.85 -20.02 -4.35
C THR A 148 -5.78 -21.04 -4.78
N PRO A 149 -6.16 -22.29 -5.05
CA PRO A 149 -5.25 -23.38 -5.44
C PRO A 149 -4.65 -23.20 -6.83
#